data_AF-A0A846E7L9-F1
#
_entry.id   AF-A0A846E7L9-F1
#
_cell.length_a   1.000
_cell.length_b   1.000
_cell.length_c   1.000
_cell.angle_alpha   90.00
_cell.angle_beta   90.00
_cell.angle_gamma   90.00
#
_symmetry.space_group_name_H-M   'P 1'
#
loop_
_entity.id
_entity.type
_entity.pdbx_description
1 polymer ?
#
loop_
_entity_poly.entity_id
_entity_poly.type
_entity_poly.pdbx_seq_one_letter_code
_entity_poly.pdbx_strand_id
1 'polypeptide(L)'
;MSLQELQEQVRQLSVSDRLILVSTIVQSLQDATPDENWQYLVARPHPWRRQLYIKGRKLLASTVWQDMIINEMTPEQAAENWDLPLSAISEAIRYCESQQFLMTLTIADRF
;
A
#
# COMPACT_ATOMS: atom_id res chain seq x y z
N MET A 1 7.26 22.64 18.70
CA MET A 1 6.27 23.29 17.82
C MET A 1 5.06 22.38 17.78
N SER A 2 3.88 22.86 18.17
CA SER A 2 2.64 22.08 18.19
C SER A 2 1.94 22.12 16.83
N LEU A 3 1.05 21.16 16.56
CA LEU A 3 0.23 21.16 15.34
C LEU A 3 -0.65 22.42 15.22
N GLN A 4 -1.08 22.96 16.36
CA GLN A 4 -1.87 24.19 16.41
C GLN A 4 -1.04 25.41 15.99
N GLU A 5 0.19 25.50 16.47
CA GLU A 5 1.12 26.58 16.08
C GLU A 5 1.45 26.52 14.58
N LEU A 6 1.63 25.32 14.03
CA LEU A 6 1.86 25.11 12.60
C LEU A 6 0.65 25.52 11.76
N GLN A 7 -0.56 25.17 12.17
CA GLN A 7 -1.78 25.60 11.47
C GLN A 7 -1.92 27.12 11.44
N GLU A 8 -1.59 27.78 12.54
CA GLU A 8 -1.65 29.24 12.62
C GLU A 8 -0.60 29.90 11.72
N GLN A 9 0.62 29.38 11.68
CA GLN A 9 1.65 29.85 10.76
C GLN A 9 1.25 29.68 9.30
N VAL A 10 0.65 28.54 8.93
CA VAL A 10 0.14 28.31 7.58
C VAL A 10 -1.01 29.28 7.24
N ARG A 11 -1.85 29.66 8.22
CA ARG A 11 -2.90 30.67 8.05
C ARG A 11 -2.37 32.10 7.88
N GLN A 12 -1.10 32.37 8.16
CA GLN A 12 -0.48 33.67 7.92
C GLN A 12 0.19 33.78 6.54
N LEU A 13 0.39 32.65 5.85
CA LEU A 13 0.96 32.62 4.50
C LEU A 13 -0.02 33.14 3.45
N SER A 14 0.53 33.64 2.33
CA SER A 14 -0.27 33.99 1.15
C SER A 14 -0.94 32.74 0.56
N VAL A 15 -2.02 32.91 -0.21
CA VAL A 15 -2.70 31.78 -0.87
C VAL A 15 -1.74 31.01 -1.79
N SER A 16 -0.86 31.72 -2.49
CA SER A 16 0.16 31.12 -3.37
C SER A 16 1.15 30.25 -2.61
N ASP A 17 1.66 30.73 -1.47
CA ASP A 17 2.62 29.97 -0.66
C ASP A 17 1.97 28.74 -0.04
N ARG A 18 0.70 28.83 0.36
CA ARG A 18 -0.06 27.66 0.84
C ARG A 18 -0.24 26.62 -0.25
N LEU A 19 -0.51 27.04 -1.48
CA LEU A 19 -0.63 26.11 -2.61
C LEU A 19 0.69 25.41 -2.91
N ILE A 20 1.82 26.14 -2.87
CA ILE A 20 3.16 25.56 -3.03
C ILE A 20 3.46 24.57 -1.88
N LEU A 21 3.11 24.92 -0.65
CA LEU A 21 3.29 24.04 0.50
C LEU A 21 2.49 22.75 0.33
N VAL A 22 1.22 22.85 -0.05
CA VAL A 22 0.34 21.69 -0.28
C VAL A 22 0.87 20.82 -1.42
N SER A 23 1.27 21.41 -2.55
CA SER A 23 1.83 20.63 -3.67
C SER A 23 3.12 19.92 -3.28
N THR A 24 3.99 20.58 -2.50
CA THR A 24 5.25 20.00 -2.01
C THR A 24 4.98 18.86 -1.03
N ILE A 25 3.99 18.99 -0.13
CA ILE A 25 3.59 17.92 0.79
C ILE A 25 3.04 16.73 0.00
N VAL A 26 2.14 16.97 -0.96
CA VAL A 26 1.60 15.91 -1.82
C VAL A 26 2.70 15.20 -2.58
N GLN A 27 3.66 15.94 -3.16
CA GLN A 27 4.80 15.36 -3.87
C GLN A 27 5.71 14.54 -2.94
N SER A 28 6.01 15.06 -1.74
CA SER A 28 6.80 14.34 -0.74
C SER A 28 6.12 13.05 -0.27
N LEU A 29 4.79 13.05 -0.15
CA LEU A 29 4.01 11.85 0.16
C LEU A 29 3.95 10.85 -1.01
N GLN A 30 4.09 11.31 -2.25
CA GLN A 30 4.20 10.45 -3.43
C GLN A 30 5.62 9.87 -3.60
N ASP A 31 6.63 10.67 -3.31
CA ASP A 31 8.06 10.30 -3.37
C ASP A 31 8.49 9.46 -2.18
N ALA A 32 7.76 9.54 -1.07
CA ALA A 32 7.76 8.54 -0.01
C ALA A 32 7.11 7.26 -0.55
N THR A 33 7.77 6.62 -1.53
CA THR A 33 7.50 5.23 -1.83
C THR A 33 7.62 4.47 -0.52
N PRO A 34 6.66 3.59 -0.17
CA PRO A 34 6.85 2.69 0.94
C PRO A 34 8.14 1.95 0.64
N ASP A 35 9.18 2.18 1.44
CA ASP A 35 10.46 1.50 1.35
C ASP A 35 10.17 0.02 1.03
N GLU A 36 10.81 -0.56 0.01
CA GLU A 36 10.63 -1.96 -0.41
C GLU A 36 11.07 -2.97 0.69
N ASN A 37 11.24 -2.49 1.92
CA ASN A 37 11.53 -3.21 3.14
C ASN A 37 10.26 -3.84 3.70
N TRP A 38 9.61 -4.68 2.89
CA TRP A 38 8.44 -5.44 3.31
C TRP A 38 8.82 -6.41 4.43
N GLN A 39 8.16 -6.31 5.58
CA GLN A 39 8.44 -7.18 6.71
C GLN A 39 7.83 -8.58 6.51
N TYR A 40 6.64 -8.61 5.88
CA TYR A 40 5.82 -9.80 5.67
C TYR A 40 5.70 -10.20 4.21
N LEU A 41 6.15 -9.38 3.26
CA LEU A 41 6.19 -9.74 1.85
C LEU A 41 7.59 -10.11 1.39
N VAL A 42 7.69 -11.10 0.51
CA VAL A 42 8.98 -11.57 -0.01
C VAL A 42 8.86 -11.90 -1.50
N ALA A 43 9.85 -11.46 -2.27
CA ALA A 43 10.04 -11.89 -3.64
C ALA A 43 10.61 -13.32 -3.64
N ARG A 44 10.02 -14.20 -4.45
CA ARG A 44 10.59 -15.53 -4.68
C ARG A 44 11.15 -15.57 -6.10
N PRO A 45 12.32 -16.17 -6.32
CA PRO A 45 12.87 -16.33 -7.67
C PRO A 45 11.91 -17.20 -8.48
N HIS A 46 11.23 -16.58 -9.43
CA HIS A 46 10.34 -17.25 -10.37
C HIS A 46 10.60 -16.71 -11.77
N PRO A 47 10.71 -17.54 -12.83
CA PRO A 47 11.22 -17.07 -14.11
C PRO A 47 10.33 -16.04 -14.82
N TRP A 48 9.03 -15.97 -14.46
CA TRP A 48 8.07 -15.05 -15.08
C TRP A 48 7.12 -14.32 -14.12
N ARG A 49 7.08 -14.71 -12.83
CA ARG A 49 6.12 -14.13 -11.87
C ARG A 49 6.84 -13.13 -10.97
N ARG A 50 6.45 -11.85 -11.06
CA ARG A 50 7.02 -10.76 -10.26
C ARG A 50 6.18 -10.40 -9.01
N GLN A 51 5.26 -11.28 -8.61
CA GLN A 51 4.39 -11.04 -7.46
C GLN A 51 5.07 -11.39 -6.13
N LEU A 52 4.77 -10.60 -5.09
CA LEU A 52 5.25 -10.87 -3.74
C LEU A 52 4.35 -11.88 -3.01
N TYR A 53 5.00 -12.69 -2.17
CA TYR A 53 4.38 -13.72 -1.34
C TYR A 53 4.38 -13.30 0.13
N ILE A 54 3.40 -13.77 0.90
CA ILE A 54 3.45 -13.71 2.36
C ILE A 54 4.62 -14.59 2.85
N LYS A 55 5.52 -14.01 3.64
CA LYS A 55 6.70 -14.65 4.20
C LYS A 55 6.31 -15.88 5.04
N GLY A 56 7.02 -16.98 4.86
CA GLY A 56 6.72 -18.24 5.55
C GLY A 56 5.48 -19.00 5.04
N ARG A 57 4.71 -18.42 4.11
CA ARG A 57 3.53 -19.06 3.50
C ARG A 57 3.75 -19.23 1.99
N LYS A 58 2.98 -20.13 1.36
CA LYS A 58 2.86 -20.25 -0.11
C LYS A 58 1.65 -19.44 -0.62
N LEU A 59 1.46 -18.26 -0.06
CA LEU A 59 0.29 -17.40 -0.29
C LEU A 59 0.72 -16.09 -0.94
N LEU A 60 0.01 -15.65 -1.97
CA LEU A 60 0.28 -14.39 -2.67
C LEU A 60 -0.40 -13.23 -1.94
N ALA A 61 0.25 -12.06 -1.91
CA ALA A 61 -0.36 -10.85 -1.37
C ALA A 61 -1.66 -10.48 -2.12
N SER A 62 -1.68 -10.65 -3.46
CA SER A 62 -2.85 -10.38 -4.29
C SER A 62 -4.04 -11.29 -4.00
N THR A 63 -3.79 -12.55 -3.60
CA THR A 63 -4.87 -13.47 -3.24
C THR A 63 -5.58 -13.03 -1.96
N VAL A 64 -4.81 -12.62 -0.94
CA VAL A 64 -5.37 -12.08 0.31
C VAL A 64 -6.19 -10.83 0.04
N TRP A 65 -5.64 -9.91 -0.75
CA TRP A 65 -6.32 -8.66 -1.08
C TRP A 65 -7.59 -8.87 -1.93
N GLN A 66 -7.53 -9.70 -2.97
CA GLN A 66 -8.70 -10.01 -3.80
C GLN A 66 -9.82 -10.67 -2.99
N ASP A 67 -9.46 -11.64 -2.15
CA ASP A 67 -10.42 -12.32 -1.26
C ASP A 67 -11.08 -11.33 -0.28
N MET A 68 -10.31 -10.38 0.26
CA MET A 68 -10.82 -9.31 1.11
C MET A 68 -11.82 -8.42 0.37
N ILE A 69 -11.53 -8.03 -0.87
CA ILE A 69 -12.43 -7.20 -1.69
C ILE A 69 -13.70 -7.97 -2.08
N ILE A 70 -13.57 -9.23 -2.50
CA ILE A 70 -14.70 -10.07 -2.94
C ILE A 70 -15.66 -10.36 -1.79
N ASN A 71 -15.14 -10.60 -0.60
CA ASN A 71 -15.94 -10.91 0.59
C ASN A 71 -16.25 -9.67 1.45
N GLU A 72 -15.92 -8.46 0.97
CA GLU A 72 -16.13 -7.20 1.68
C GLU A 72 -15.58 -7.19 3.13
N MET A 73 -14.47 -7.88 3.36
CA MET A 73 -13.88 -8.04 4.69
C MET A 73 -13.13 -6.77 5.12
N THR A 74 -13.21 -6.46 6.42
CA THR A 74 -12.27 -5.48 7.00
C THR A 74 -10.87 -6.10 7.14
N PRO A 75 -9.81 -5.29 7.26
CA PRO A 75 -8.45 -5.80 7.48
C PRO A 75 -8.33 -6.72 8.71
N GLU A 76 -9.09 -6.43 9.77
CA GLU A 76 -9.13 -7.25 11.00
C GLU A 76 -9.79 -8.60 10.75
N GLN A 77 -10.92 -8.62 10.02
CA GLN A 77 -11.60 -9.85 9.63
C GLN A 77 -10.73 -10.70 8.72
N ALA A 78 -10.02 -10.08 7.77
CA ALA A 78 -9.10 -10.78 6.89
C ALA A 78 -7.91 -11.37 7.67
N ALA A 79 -7.40 -10.66 8.69
CA ALA A 79 -6.34 -11.16 9.57
C ALA A 79 -6.77 -12.43 10.31
N GLU A 80 -7.98 -12.45 10.85
CA GLU A 80 -8.57 -13.62 11.50
C GLU A 80 -8.82 -14.76 10.51
N ASN A 81 -9.46 -14.46 9.36
CA ASN A 81 -9.80 -15.45 8.33
C ASN A 81 -8.56 -16.16 7.76
N TRP A 82 -7.48 -15.41 7.52
CA TRP A 82 -6.26 -15.93 6.92
C TRP A 82 -5.22 -16.43 7.95
N ASP A 83 -5.49 -16.28 9.25
CA ASP A 83 -4.52 -16.55 10.33
C ASP A 83 -3.18 -15.82 10.06
N LEU A 84 -3.30 -14.50 9.84
CA LEU A 84 -2.20 -13.60 9.55
C LEU A 84 -2.21 -12.41 10.52
N PRO A 85 -1.04 -11.85 10.89
CA PRO A 85 -1.02 -10.63 11.66
C PRO A 85 -1.59 -9.47 10.84
N LEU A 86 -2.29 -8.55 11.50
CA LEU A 86 -2.90 -7.38 10.85
C LEU A 86 -1.89 -6.58 10.01
N SER A 87 -0.65 -6.48 10.46
CA SER A 87 0.45 -5.84 9.73
C SER A 87 0.76 -6.50 8.38
N ALA A 88 0.65 -7.83 8.27
CA ALA A 88 0.81 -8.53 6.99
C ALA A 88 -0.35 -8.25 6.04
N ILE A 89 -1.58 -8.13 6.56
CA ILE A 89 -2.75 -7.71 5.77
C ILE A 89 -2.56 -6.29 5.26
N SER A 90 -2.17 -5.35 6.13
CA SER A 90 -1.89 -3.97 5.74
C SER A 90 -0.79 -3.88 4.67
N GLU A 91 0.28 -4.67 4.80
CA GLU A 91 1.31 -4.74 3.76
C GLU A 91 0.77 -5.29 2.44
N ALA A 92 -0.04 -6.35 2.47
CA ALA A 92 -0.64 -6.92 1.26
C ALA A 92 -1.55 -5.92 0.55
N ILE A 93 -2.36 -5.14 1.29
CA ILE A 93 -3.19 -4.05 0.77
C ILE A 93 -2.31 -3.00 0.11
N ARG A 94 -1.33 -2.44 0.84
CA ARG A 94 -0.41 -1.42 0.31
C ARG A 94 0.33 -1.88 -0.95
N TYR A 95 0.81 -3.12 -0.95
CA TYR A 95 1.45 -3.70 -2.11
C TYR A 95 0.49 -3.79 -3.30
N CYS A 96 -0.74 -4.26 -3.10
CA CYS A 96 -1.68 -4.39 -4.21
C CYS A 96 -2.19 -3.04 -4.72
N GLU A 97 -2.41 -2.06 -3.85
CA GLU A 97 -2.83 -0.71 -4.23
C GLU A 97 -1.70 0.06 -4.94
N SER A 98 -0.46 -0.05 -4.46
CA SER A 98 0.70 0.54 -5.17
C SER A 98 0.97 -0.12 -6.52
N GLN A 99 0.58 -1.40 -6.68
CA GLN A 99 0.75 -2.18 -7.90
C GLN A 99 -0.53 -2.27 -8.76
N GLN A 100 -1.63 -1.60 -8.38
CA GLN A 100 -2.91 -1.63 -9.13
C GLN A 100 -2.76 -1.14 -10.58
N PHE A 101 -1.64 -0.50 -10.93
CA PHE A 101 -1.29 -0.16 -12.32
C PHE A 101 -0.87 -1.36 -13.20
N LEU A 102 -0.48 -2.51 -12.62
CA LEU A 102 0.12 -3.63 -13.37
C LEU A 102 -0.79 -4.85 -13.57
N MET A 103 -1.94 -4.95 -12.90
CA MET A 103 -2.81 -6.14 -12.97
C MET A 103 -3.59 -6.29 -14.28
N THR A 104 -3.75 -5.23 -15.07
CA THR A 104 -4.47 -5.33 -16.36
C THR A 104 -3.72 -6.19 -17.39
N LEU A 105 -2.40 -6.39 -17.23
CA LEU A 105 -1.59 -7.09 -18.24
C LEU A 105 -1.47 -8.62 -18.02
N THR A 106 -1.61 -9.12 -16.79
CA THR A 106 -1.33 -10.55 -16.48
C THR A 106 -2.53 -11.48 -16.64
N ILE A 107 -3.73 -10.96 -16.93
CA ILE A 107 -4.94 -11.77 -17.14
C ILE A 107 -4.93 -12.45 -18.53
N ALA A 108 -4.09 -11.98 -19.47
CA ALA A 108 -4.01 -12.52 -20.82
C ALA A 108 -3.32 -13.90 -20.91
N ASP A 109 -2.54 -14.32 -19.91
CA ASP A 109 -1.79 -15.60 -19.94
C ASP A 109 -2.49 -16.75 -19.17
N ARG A 110 -3.80 -16.61 -18.92
CA ARG A 110 -4.61 -17.63 -18.25
C ARG A 110 -5.78 -18.12 -19.08
N PHE A 111 -5.66 -18.19 -20.41
CA PHE A 111 -6.47 -19.08 -21.27
C PHE A 111 -5.68 -19.52 -22.50
#